data_AF-A0A2M7Z4C9-F1
#
_entry.id   AF-A0A2M7Z4C9-F1
#
_cell.length_a   1.000
_cell.length_b   1.000
_cell.length_c   1.000
_cell.angle_alpha   90.00
_cell.angle_beta   90.00
_cell.angle_gamma   90.00
#
_symmetry.space_group_name_H-M   'P 1'
#
loop_
_entity.id
_entity.type
_entity.pdbx_description
1 polymer ?
#
loop_
_entity_poly.entity_id
_entity_poly.type
_entity_poly.pdbx_seq_one_letter_code
_entity_poly.pdbx_strand_id
1 'polypeptide(L)'
;QLLDLGFHQVTLGTIAVRQPEKSKKFLKKFGKEKIVVDVGVKNGEIYFRGWQERTKKDIDSFLKDLIKLGVKTIICTDIERDGTLKGPNFSLYKKLISEFPKLEIIASGGVRNIEDL
;
A
#
# COMPACT_ATOMS: atom_id res chain seq x y z
N GLN A 1 -3.79 17.21 13.08
CA GLN A 1 -5.20 17.54 12.76
C GLN A 1 -6.02 16.27 12.62
N LEU A 2 -5.88 15.43 11.58
CA LEU A 2 -6.70 14.20 11.46
C LEU A 2 -6.59 13.26 12.67
N LEU A 3 -5.37 12.88 13.09
CA LEU A 3 -5.21 12.02 14.27
C LEU A 3 -5.72 12.64 15.57
N ASP A 4 -5.75 13.97 15.65
CA ASP A 4 -6.27 14.70 16.81
C ASP A 4 -7.81 14.71 16.84
N LEU A 5 -8.45 14.46 15.69
CA LEU A 5 -9.91 14.30 15.55
C LEU A 5 -10.37 12.86 15.84
N GLY A 6 -9.50 11.98 16.34
CA GLY A 6 -9.84 10.60 16.73
C GLY A 6 -9.66 9.55 15.63
N PHE A 7 -9.10 9.91 14.47
CA PHE A 7 -8.74 8.92 13.45
C PHE A 7 -7.62 8.01 13.95
N HIS A 8 -7.80 6.70 13.82
CA HIS A 8 -6.84 5.70 14.31
C HIS A 8 -5.59 5.62 13.42
N GLN A 9 -5.78 5.71 12.10
CA GLN A 9 -4.74 5.62 11.09
C GLN A 9 -4.95 6.68 10.01
N VAL A 10 -3.84 7.10 9.38
CA VAL A 10 -3.82 7.98 8.22
C VAL A 10 -3.08 7.30 7.08
N THR A 11 -3.71 7.30 5.91
CA THR A 11 -3.16 6.70 4.70
C THR A 11 -2.34 7.70 3.89
N LEU A 12 -1.18 7.27 3.42
CA LEU A 12 -0.27 8.03 2.56
C LEU A 12 -0.22 7.37 1.18
N GLY A 13 -0.86 7.99 0.19
CA GLY A 13 -0.77 7.57 -1.22
C GLY A 13 0.40 8.24 -1.95
N THR A 14 0.09 9.15 -2.88
CA THR A 14 1.05 9.91 -3.70
C THR A 14 2.26 10.47 -2.95
N ILE A 15 2.09 10.92 -1.70
CA ILE A 15 3.18 11.49 -0.90
C ILE A 15 4.24 10.43 -0.52
N ALA A 16 3.82 9.18 -0.31
CA ALA A 16 4.72 8.06 -0.04
C ALA A 16 5.67 7.81 -1.21
N VAL A 17 5.19 8.02 -2.43
CA VAL A 17 5.96 7.87 -3.67
C VAL A 17 6.84 9.08 -3.94
N ARG A 18 6.26 10.30 -3.98
CA ARG A 18 6.98 11.49 -4.45
C ARG A 18 7.89 12.11 -3.39
N GLN A 19 7.59 11.93 -2.10
CA GLN A 19 8.27 12.62 -1.02
C GLN A 19 8.55 11.67 0.16
N PRO A 20 9.34 10.59 -0.05
CA PRO A 20 9.59 9.57 0.97
C PRO A 20 10.14 10.13 2.28
N GLU A 21 10.94 11.20 2.25
CA GLU A 21 11.44 11.87 3.45
C GLU A 21 10.33 12.54 4.28
N LYS A 22 9.24 13.01 3.67
CA LYS A 22 8.08 13.49 4.42
C LYS A 22 7.35 12.33 5.09
N SER A 23 7.21 11.20 4.41
CA SER A 23 6.65 9.98 4.99
C SER A 23 7.46 9.52 6.20
N LYS A 24 8.79 9.55 6.11
CA LYS A 24 9.70 9.28 7.23
C LYS A 24 9.45 10.21 8.42
N LYS A 25 9.27 11.51 8.17
CA LYS A 25 8.93 12.49 9.22
C LYS A 25 7.58 12.17 9.87
N PHE A 26 6.57 11.76 9.10
CA PHE A 26 5.28 11.37 9.65
C PHE A 26 5.36 10.09 10.48
N LEU A 27 6.07 9.07 10.00
CA LEU A 27 6.32 7.83 10.74
C LEU A 27 6.99 8.12 12.09
N LYS A 28 8.02 8.99 12.10
CA LYS A 28 8.69 9.42 13.34
C LYS A 28 7.78 10.21 14.27
N LYS A 29 6.96 11.11 13.73
CA LYS A 29 6.12 12.01 14.53
C LYS A 29 4.90 11.30 15.13
N PHE A 30 4.27 10.42 14.36
CA PHE A 30 2.97 9.83 14.71
C PHE A 30 3.05 8.35 15.10
N GLY A 31 4.19 7.70 14.85
CA GLY A 31 4.39 6.27 15.05
C GLY A 31 3.93 5.47 13.85
N LYS A 32 4.65 4.38 13.57
CA LYS A 32 4.39 3.48 12.43
C LYS A 32 3.01 2.81 12.46
N GLU A 33 2.42 2.64 13.64
CA GLU A 33 1.08 2.02 13.80
C GLU A 33 -0.05 2.94 13.31
N LYS A 34 0.19 4.26 13.24
CA LYS A 34 -0.81 5.26 12.83
C LYS A 34 -0.71 5.62 11.34
N ILE A 35 0.27 5.09 10.62
CA ILE A 35 0.56 5.45 9.23
C ILE A 35 0.48 4.21 8.36
N VAL A 36 -0.39 4.27 7.35
CA VAL A 36 -0.54 3.24 6.32
C VAL A 36 -0.09 3.82 4.98
N VAL A 37 0.59 3.04 4.15
CA VAL A 37 0.92 3.46 2.78
C VAL A 37 -0.03 2.77 1.81
N ASP A 38 -0.66 3.53 0.92
CA ASP A 38 -1.56 2.99 -0.12
C ASP A 38 -0.94 3.14 -1.50
N VAL A 39 -0.92 2.04 -2.24
CA VAL A 39 -0.39 1.99 -3.59
C VAL A 39 -1.28 1.14 -4.50
N GLY A 40 -1.47 1.64 -5.72
CA GLY A 40 -2.01 0.85 -6.81
C GLY A 40 -0.89 0.10 -7.53
N VAL A 41 -1.12 -1.17 -7.84
CA VAL A 41 -0.20 -2.02 -8.58
C VAL A 41 -0.88 -2.50 -9.84
N LYS A 42 -0.15 -2.47 -10.95
CA LYS A 42 -0.55 -3.05 -12.23
C LYS A 42 0.69 -3.58 -12.93
N ASN A 43 0.66 -4.85 -13.36
CA ASN A 43 1.83 -5.51 -13.98
C ASN A 43 3.13 -5.40 -13.16
N GLY A 44 3.03 -5.42 -11.82
CA GLY A 44 4.18 -5.27 -10.92
C GLY A 44 4.75 -3.85 -10.80
N GLU A 45 4.19 -2.88 -11.53
CA GLU A 45 4.55 -1.47 -11.44
C GLU A 45 3.65 -0.74 -10.44
N ILE A 46 4.17 0.32 -9.83
CA ILE A 46 3.41 1.16 -8.91
C ILE A 46 2.80 2.36 -9.61
N TYR A 47 1.54 2.63 -9.31
CA TYR A 47 0.76 3.75 -9.80
C TYR A 47 0.32 4.67 -8.64
N PHE A 48 0.31 5.97 -8.90
CA PHE A 48 -0.04 7.03 -7.94
C PHE A 48 -0.81 8.17 -8.64
N ARG A 49 -1.21 9.22 -7.90
CA ARG A 49 -2.15 10.27 -8.38
C ARG A 49 -3.42 9.68 -9.02
N GLY A 50 -4.20 8.91 -8.25
CA GLY A 50 -5.41 8.27 -8.78
C GLY A 50 -5.12 7.34 -9.96
N TRP A 51 -3.97 6.66 -9.89
CA TRP A 51 -3.46 5.71 -10.89
C TRP A 51 -3.11 6.30 -12.27
N GLN A 52 -2.96 7.61 -12.37
CA GLN A 52 -2.62 8.29 -13.63
C GLN A 52 -1.13 8.26 -13.96
N GLU A 53 -0.27 8.16 -12.94
CA GLU A 53 1.18 8.15 -13.11
C GLU A 53 1.78 6.86 -12.56
N ARG A 54 2.78 6.32 -13.26
CA ARG A 54 3.57 5.17 -12.80
C ARG A 54 4.94 5.58 -12.29
N THR A 55 5.48 4.83 -11.34
CA THR A 55 6.87 4.98 -10.92
C THR A 55 7.81 4.21 -11.86
N LYS A 56 9.12 4.49 -11.77
CA LYS A 56 10.14 3.66 -12.45
C LYS A 56 10.53 2.41 -11.66
N LYS A 57 10.01 2.24 -10.44
CA LYS A 57 10.30 1.10 -9.57
C LYS A 57 9.18 0.08 -9.68
N ASP A 58 9.56 -1.19 -9.59
CA ASP A 58 8.62 -2.27 -9.34
C ASP A 58 8.16 -2.24 -7.87
N ILE A 59 7.11 -3.01 -7.61
CA ILE A 59 6.53 -3.16 -6.27
C ILE A 59 7.57 -3.68 -5.27
N ASP A 60 8.39 -4.65 -5.65
CA ASP A 60 9.35 -5.28 -4.74
C ASP A 60 10.42 -4.28 -4.25
N SER A 61 10.98 -3.48 -5.17
CA SER A 61 11.97 -2.44 -4.85
C SER A 61 11.37 -1.34 -3.99
N PHE A 62 10.12 -0.95 -4.29
CA PHE A 62 9.43 0.05 -3.50
C PHE A 62 9.11 -0.42 -2.08
N LEU A 63 8.64 -1.66 -1.89
CA LEU A 63 8.37 -2.22 -0.57
C LEU A 63 9.65 -2.34 0.27
N LYS A 64 10.79 -2.71 -0.34
CA LYS A 64 12.10 -2.69 0.34
C LYS A 64 12.44 -1.31 0.87
N ASP A 65 12.16 -0.25 0.10
CA ASP A 65 12.38 1.12 0.54
C ASP A 65 11.42 1.52 1.66
N LEU A 66 10.14 1.17 1.58
CA LEU A 66 9.17 1.42 2.65
C LEU A 66 9.56 0.75 3.97
N ILE A 67 10.03 -0.49 3.92
CA ILE A 67 10.55 -1.22 5.10
C ILE A 67 11.73 -0.46 5.71
N LYS A 68 12.67 0.02 4.90
CA LYS A 68 13.80 0.85 5.37
C LYS A 68 13.35 2.16 5.99
N LEU A 69 12.25 2.74 5.52
CA LEU A 69 11.65 3.94 6.10
C LEU A 69 10.93 3.66 7.44
N GLY A 70 10.60 2.40 7.72
CA GLY A 70 9.91 1.96 8.94
C GLY A 70 8.39 1.85 8.79
N VAL A 71 7.88 1.77 7.56
CA VAL A 71 6.47 1.45 7.30
C VAL A 71 6.19 0.02 7.74
N LYS A 72 5.02 -0.20 8.34
CA LYS A 72 4.54 -1.50 8.80
C LYS A 72 3.37 -2.01 7.97
N THR A 73 2.40 -1.15 7.69
CA THR A 73 1.14 -1.54 7.05
C THR A 73 1.03 -0.88 5.68
N ILE A 74 0.66 -1.69 4.69
CA ILE A 74 0.39 -1.22 3.33
C ILE A 74 -1.01 -1.65 2.88
N ILE A 75 -1.66 -0.80 2.10
CA ILE A 75 -2.80 -1.18 1.27
C ILE A 75 -2.25 -1.36 -0.14
N CYS A 76 -2.42 -2.57 -0.69
CA CYS A 76 -1.97 -2.91 -2.03
C CYS A 76 -3.19 -3.19 -2.91
N THR A 77 -3.55 -2.21 -3.73
CA THR A 77 -4.68 -2.35 -4.65
C THR A 77 -4.20 -2.93 -5.97
N ASP A 78 -4.71 -4.10 -6.38
CA ASP A 78 -4.54 -4.55 -7.77
C ASP A 78 -5.52 -3.79 -8.66
N ILE A 79 -4.99 -2.88 -9.47
CA ILE A 79 -5.77 -1.99 -10.33
C ILE A 79 -6.54 -2.79 -11.41
N GLU A 80 -6.03 -3.94 -11.84
CA GLU A 80 -6.70 -4.77 -12.85
C GLU A 80 -7.88 -5.55 -12.28
N ARG A 81 -7.94 -5.67 -10.94
CA ARG A 81 -9.04 -6.33 -10.23
C ARG A 81 -10.02 -5.35 -9.64
N ASP A 82 -9.62 -4.11 -9.40
CA ASP A 82 -10.48 -3.12 -8.77
C ASP A 82 -11.81 -2.91 -9.51
N GLY A 83 -12.91 -2.92 -8.75
CA GLY A 83 -14.28 -2.82 -9.30
C GLY A 83 -14.75 -3.96 -10.19
N THR A 84 -13.93 -4.99 -10.46
CA THR A 84 -14.29 -6.06 -11.41
C THR A 84 -15.16 -7.16 -10.84
N LEU A 85 -15.19 -7.34 -9.51
CA LEU A 85 -15.87 -8.44 -8.82
C LEU A 85 -15.47 -9.84 -9.34
N LYS A 86 -14.22 -10.00 -9.82
CA LYS A 86 -13.70 -11.26 -10.40
C LYS A 86 -12.80 -12.07 -9.44
N GLY A 87 -12.80 -11.72 -8.17
CA GLY A 87 -11.88 -12.25 -7.17
C GLY A 87 -10.61 -11.39 -7.05
N PRO A 88 -10.05 -11.25 -5.82
CA PRO A 88 -8.77 -10.60 -5.60
C PRO A 88 -7.62 -11.32 -6.32
N ASN A 89 -6.51 -10.62 -6.53
CA ASN A 89 -5.30 -11.25 -7.05
C ASN A 89 -4.54 -12.02 -5.96
N PHE A 90 -5.06 -13.19 -5.60
CA PHE A 90 -4.46 -14.06 -4.58
C PHE A 90 -2.99 -14.39 -4.87
N SER A 91 -2.62 -14.54 -6.15
CA SER A 91 -1.23 -14.83 -6.54
C SER A 91 -0.29 -13.67 -6.18
N LEU A 92 -0.70 -12.42 -6.45
CA LEU A 92 0.04 -11.23 -6.04
C LEU A 92 0.20 -11.18 -4.52
N TYR A 93 -0.88 -11.30 -3.77
CA TYR A 93 -0.83 -11.17 -2.31
C TYR A 93 -0.01 -12.29 -1.65
N LYS A 94 -0.16 -13.54 -2.11
CA LYS A 94 0.67 -14.66 -1.63
C LYS A 94 2.15 -14.41 -1.88
N LYS A 95 2.52 -13.92 -3.07
CA LYS A 95 3.91 -13.53 -3.38
C LYS A 95 4.40 -12.47 -2.39
N LEU A 96 3.68 -11.37 -2.26
CA LEU A 96 4.12 -10.23 -1.43
C LEU A 96 4.23 -10.61 0.05
N ILE A 97 3.28 -11.37 0.60
CA ILE A 97 3.33 -11.84 1.99
C ILE A 97 4.54 -12.76 2.22
N SER A 98 4.82 -13.65 1.27
CA SER A 98 5.97 -14.56 1.34
C SER A 98 7.30 -13.81 1.29
N GLU A 99 7.43 -12.80 0.43
CA GLU A 99 8.68 -12.05 0.25
C GLU A 99 8.89 -10.97 1.32
N PHE A 100 7.81 -10.41 1.86
CA PHE A 100 7.83 -9.30 2.80
C PHE A 100 7.09 -9.62 4.11
N PRO A 101 7.49 -10.65 4.86
CA PRO A 101 6.77 -11.12 6.06
C PRO A 101 6.76 -10.11 7.22
N LYS A 102 7.51 -9.00 7.12
CA LYS A 102 7.53 -7.90 8.10
C LYS A 102 6.47 -6.84 7.81
N LEU A 103 5.85 -6.87 6.64
CA LEU A 103 4.77 -5.97 6.27
C LEU A 103 3.42 -6.61 6.54
N GLU A 104 2.52 -5.82 7.09
CA GLU A 104 1.09 -6.13 7.09
C GLU A 104 0.50 -5.64 5.77
N ILE A 105 0.04 -6.58 4.95
CA ILE A 105 -0.48 -6.29 3.61
C ILE A 105 -2.00 -6.41 3.64
N ILE A 106 -2.67 -5.29 3.43
CA ILE A 106 -4.11 -5.22 3.23
C ILE A 106 -4.36 -5.39 1.72
N ALA A 107 -4.97 -6.52 1.36
CA ALA A 107 -5.43 -6.77 0.00
C ALA A 107 -6.59 -5.83 -0.37
N SER A 108 -6.57 -5.29 -1.58
CA SER A 108 -7.58 -4.35 -2.07
C SER A 108 -7.84 -4.54 -3.57
N GLY A 109 -9.11 -4.52 -3.95
CA GLY A 109 -9.56 -4.68 -5.34
C GLY A 109 -10.04 -6.10 -5.67
N GLY A 110 -11.25 -6.17 -6.23
CA GLY A 110 -11.76 -7.37 -6.91
C GLY A 110 -12.50 -8.41 -6.07
N VAL A 111 -12.68 -8.22 -4.75
CA VAL A 111 -13.52 -9.10 -3.92
C VAL A 111 -14.87 -9.32 -4.60
N ARG A 112 -15.22 -10.59 -4.82
CA ARG A 112 -16.45 -10.98 -5.50
C ARG A 112 -17.53 -11.35 -4.50
N ASN A 113 -17.17 -12.12 -3.48
CA ASN A 113 -18.09 -12.76 -2.55
C ASN A 113 -17.39 -13.15 -1.24
N ILE A 114 -18.15 -13.71 -0.30
CA ILE A 114 -17.68 -14.07 1.04
C ILE A 114 -16.59 -15.14 1.01
N GLU A 115 -16.55 -15.97 -0.03
CA GLU A 115 -15.54 -17.00 -0.22
C GLU A 115 -14.13 -16.44 -0.49
N ASP A 116 -14.01 -15.16 -0.82
CA ASP A 116 -12.72 -14.50 -1.03
C ASP A 116 -12.09 -13.94 0.28
N LEU A 117 -12.83 -13.95 1.41
CA LEU A 117 -12.42 -13.40 2.72
C LEU A 117 -11.93 -14.48 3.69
#